data_AF-Q1JJN3-F1
#
_entry.id   AF-Q1JJN3-F1
#
_cell.length_a   1.000
_cell.length_b   1.000
_cell.length_c   1.000
_cell.angle_alpha   90.00
_cell.angle_beta   90.00
_cell.angle_gamma   90.00
#
_symmetry.space_group_name_H-M   'P 1'
#
loop_
_entity.id
_entity.type
_entity.pdbx_description
1 polymer ?
#
loop_
_entity_poly.entity_id
_entity_poly.type
_entity_poly.pdbx_seq_one_letter_code
_entity_poly.pdbx_strand_id
1 'polypeptide(L)'
;MTETKSPYFGHLTDRMTHYREAVLDKKPYIDAERAILATEAYQKHQNKPANLKRAYMLQTILENMTIYIEDESLIAGNQASSNKDAPIFPEYTLEFVLNELDLFEKRDGDVFYITEETKQQLRDIAPFWENNNLRARCGVLLPEEVQVYMETGFFGMEGKMNSGDAHLAVNYQKLLEHGLKGFEERARAAKAALDLTIPENIDKYHFYDSVFIVIDAVKTYAKRYAKLARELAKTAKPERQAELLDIARICDKVPYEPAKTFAEAVQSVWFIQCILQIESNGHSLSYGRFDQYMYPYVKADLEAGRETEASIVERLTNLWIKTLTINKVRSQAHTFSSAGSPLYQNVTIGGQTRDKKDAVNPLSYLVLRSVAQTKLPQPNLTVRYHKGLDNTFMNECIEVMKLGFGMPAMNNDEIIIPSFIKKGVSEEDAYDYSAIGCVETAVPGKWGYRCTGMSYINFPKILLITMNDGIDPASGKRFAKGHGHFKDMTSYEELKAAWDATLREITRMSVIVENAIDLGLEREVPDILCSALTDDCIGRGKTLKEGGAVYDYISGLQVGIANLSDSLAALKKLVFEEGQLTPEELWQAP
;
A
#
# COMPACT_ATOMS: atom_id res chain seq x y z
N MET A 1 -27.15 -39.19 10.28
CA MET A 1 -25.90 -38.85 9.56
C MET A 1 -26.24 -37.72 8.62
N THR A 2 -26.01 -36.48 9.04
CA THR A 2 -26.12 -35.31 8.15
C THR A 2 -24.98 -35.39 7.15
N GLU A 3 -25.30 -35.62 5.88
CA GLU A 3 -24.34 -35.44 4.79
C GLU A 3 -23.75 -34.03 4.90
N THR A 4 -22.49 -33.93 5.32
CA THR A 4 -21.72 -32.71 5.17
C THR A 4 -21.56 -32.47 3.67
N LYS A 5 -22.48 -31.66 3.10
CA LYS A 5 -22.36 -31.17 1.74
C LYS A 5 -20.98 -30.55 1.56
N SER A 6 -20.26 -30.96 0.52
CA SER A 6 -19.00 -30.33 0.12
C SER A 6 -19.18 -28.81 0.06
N PRO A 7 -18.22 -27.99 0.54
CA PRO A 7 -18.32 -26.54 0.47
C PRO A 7 -18.50 -26.09 -0.98
N TYR A 8 -19.31 -25.06 -1.18
CA TYR A 8 -19.67 -24.53 -2.49
C TYR A 8 -18.44 -24.25 -3.38
N PHE A 9 -17.41 -23.60 -2.82
CA PHE A 9 -16.17 -23.25 -3.53
C PHE A 9 -15.11 -24.37 -3.51
N GLY A 10 -15.39 -25.52 -2.90
CA GLY A 10 -14.43 -26.59 -2.65
C GLY A 10 -13.52 -26.31 -1.44
N HIS A 11 -12.45 -27.09 -1.32
CA HIS A 11 -11.48 -27.02 -0.24
C HIS A 11 -10.11 -26.60 -0.77
N LEU A 12 -9.28 -26.04 0.11
CA LEU A 12 -7.84 -25.96 -0.13
C LEU A 12 -7.27 -27.38 -0.30
N THR A 13 -6.19 -27.48 -1.08
CA THR A 13 -5.36 -28.70 -1.07
C THR A 13 -4.75 -28.90 0.31
N ASP A 14 -4.39 -30.13 0.69
CA ASP A 14 -3.76 -30.40 1.99
C ASP A 14 -2.47 -29.58 2.17
N ARG A 15 -1.72 -29.43 1.09
CA ARG A 15 -0.52 -28.59 1.00
C ARG A 15 -0.80 -27.13 1.34
N MET A 16 -1.81 -26.52 0.69
CA MET A 16 -2.16 -25.11 0.94
C MET A 16 -2.83 -24.91 2.30
N THR A 17 -3.55 -25.92 2.81
CA THR A 17 -4.08 -25.90 4.17
C THR A 17 -2.93 -25.84 5.18
N HIS A 18 -1.94 -26.73 5.04
CA HIS A 18 -0.77 -26.74 5.92
C HIS A 18 0.00 -25.42 5.85
N TYR A 19 0.24 -24.90 4.64
CA TYR A 19 0.95 -23.64 4.47
C TYR A 19 0.21 -22.44 5.10
N ARG A 20 -1.11 -22.39 4.89
CA ARG A 20 -1.99 -21.36 5.47
C ARG A 20 -1.90 -21.37 7.00
N GLU A 21 -2.11 -22.53 7.63
CA GLU A 21 -2.08 -22.62 9.10
C GLU A 21 -0.69 -22.27 9.64
N ALA A 22 0.39 -22.77 9.01
CA ALA A 22 1.75 -22.46 9.43
C ALA A 22 2.05 -20.95 9.42
N VAL A 23 1.56 -20.22 8.42
CA VAL A 23 1.68 -18.76 8.35
C VAL A 23 0.78 -18.08 9.39
N LEU A 24 -0.46 -18.53 9.60
CA LEU A 24 -1.35 -17.94 10.59
C LEU A 24 -0.81 -18.10 12.02
N ASP A 25 -0.33 -19.30 12.36
CA ASP A 25 0.18 -19.65 13.69
C ASP A 25 1.55 -19.03 14.01
N LYS A 26 2.31 -18.61 12.98
CA LYS A 26 3.61 -17.95 13.17
C LYS A 26 3.42 -16.63 13.93
N LYS A 27 4.11 -16.56 15.08
CA LYS A 27 4.33 -15.32 15.83
C LYS A 27 5.19 -14.35 15.01
N PRO A 28 4.76 -13.10 14.78
CA PRO A 28 5.54 -12.14 14.02
C PRO A 28 6.67 -11.55 14.88
N TYR A 29 7.90 -11.55 14.36
CA TYR A 29 9.06 -10.92 15.02
C TYR A 29 9.46 -9.61 14.34
N ILE A 30 10.15 -8.74 15.08
CA ILE A 30 10.91 -7.64 14.49
C ILE A 30 12.20 -8.19 13.87
N ASP A 31 12.46 -7.82 12.63
CA ASP A 31 13.67 -8.19 11.90
C ASP A 31 14.54 -6.96 11.61
N ALA A 32 15.80 -7.00 12.06
CA ALA A 32 16.77 -5.92 11.87
C ALA A 32 17.63 -6.07 10.60
N GLU A 33 17.61 -7.22 9.91
CA GLU A 33 18.52 -7.51 8.79
C GLU A 33 18.45 -6.43 7.71
N ARG A 34 17.24 -6.07 7.28
CA ARG A 34 17.03 -4.99 6.30
C ARG A 34 17.62 -3.67 6.79
N ALA A 35 17.41 -3.31 8.04
CA ALA A 35 17.87 -2.04 8.60
C ALA A 35 19.40 -1.96 8.66
N ILE A 36 20.06 -3.07 8.98
CA ILE A 36 21.52 -3.18 8.96
C ILE A 36 22.05 -2.97 7.53
N LEU A 37 21.53 -3.73 6.57
CA LEU A 37 21.94 -3.63 5.16
C LEU A 37 21.67 -2.23 4.57
N ALA A 38 20.54 -1.61 4.95
CA ALA A 38 20.24 -0.22 4.57
C ALA A 38 21.27 0.76 5.14
N THR A 39 21.66 0.58 6.41
CA THR A 39 22.66 1.40 7.09
C THR A 39 24.02 1.28 6.40
N GLU A 40 24.47 0.07 6.09
CA GLU A 40 25.73 -0.18 5.39
C GLU A 40 25.78 0.52 4.02
N ALA A 41 24.69 0.41 3.25
CA ALA A 41 24.58 1.05 1.95
C ALA A 41 24.63 2.58 2.07
N TYR A 42 23.86 3.16 3.00
CA TYR A 42 23.85 4.61 3.22
C TYR A 42 25.22 5.12 3.69
N GLN A 43 25.90 4.40 4.58
CA GLN A 43 27.25 4.75 5.04
C GLN A 43 28.27 4.75 3.89
N LYS A 44 28.19 3.77 2.99
CA LYS A 44 29.08 3.64 1.82
C LYS A 44 28.81 4.70 0.75
N HIS A 45 27.58 5.18 0.63
CA HIS A 45 27.12 6.03 -0.48
C HIS A 45 26.66 7.43 -0.03
N GLN A 46 27.13 7.94 1.11
CA GLN A 46 26.70 9.24 1.67
C GLN A 46 26.83 10.43 0.70
N ASN A 47 27.84 10.40 -0.18
CA ASN A 47 28.11 11.46 -1.15
C ASN A 47 27.19 11.42 -2.39
N LYS A 48 26.33 10.42 -2.52
CA LYS A 48 25.45 10.26 -3.67
C LYS A 48 24.13 11.05 -3.49
N PRO A 49 23.50 11.49 -4.59
CA PRO A 49 22.16 12.06 -4.54
C PRO A 49 21.14 11.02 -4.02
N ALA A 50 19.98 11.48 -3.54
CA ALA A 50 18.97 10.64 -2.91
C ALA A 50 18.56 9.44 -3.79
N ASN A 51 18.29 9.68 -5.08
CA ASN A 51 17.96 8.63 -6.04
C ASN A 51 19.00 7.49 -6.06
N LEU A 52 20.29 7.83 -6.07
CA LEU A 52 21.36 6.83 -6.13
C LEU A 52 21.57 6.14 -4.78
N LYS A 53 21.46 6.86 -3.66
CA LYS A 53 21.51 6.25 -2.32
C LYS A 53 20.43 5.19 -2.16
N ARG A 54 19.18 5.51 -2.55
CA ARG A 54 18.04 4.59 -2.51
C ARG A 54 18.24 3.37 -3.43
N ALA A 55 18.76 3.58 -4.63
CA ALA A 55 19.09 2.50 -5.55
C ALA A 55 20.16 1.54 -4.99
N TYR A 56 21.26 2.08 -4.45
CA TYR A 56 22.31 1.26 -3.83
C TYR A 56 21.85 0.58 -2.54
N MET A 57 20.95 1.21 -1.79
CA MET A 57 20.32 0.61 -0.61
C MET A 57 19.51 -0.63 -1.00
N LEU A 58 18.60 -0.49 -1.97
CA LEU A 58 17.81 -1.63 -2.44
C LEU A 58 18.71 -2.72 -3.05
N GLN A 59 19.73 -2.34 -3.81
CA GLN A 59 20.74 -3.28 -4.32
C GLN A 59 21.39 -4.09 -3.19
N THR A 60 21.94 -3.40 -2.18
CA THR A 60 22.63 -4.04 -1.07
C THR A 60 21.70 -4.98 -0.31
N ILE A 61 20.44 -4.59 -0.09
CA ILE A 61 19.45 -5.44 0.57
C ILE A 61 19.17 -6.68 -0.28
N LEU A 62 18.79 -6.53 -1.55
CA LEU A 62 18.39 -7.65 -2.40
C LEU A 62 19.53 -8.63 -2.71
N GLU A 63 20.78 -8.16 -2.72
CA GLU A 63 21.95 -9.00 -2.93
C GLU A 63 22.33 -9.82 -1.69
N ASN A 64 22.03 -9.34 -0.47
CA ASN A 64 22.59 -9.90 0.76
C ASN A 64 21.56 -10.43 1.76
N MET A 65 20.30 -9.97 1.72
CA MET A 65 19.25 -10.41 2.66
C MET A 65 19.07 -11.92 2.65
N THR A 66 18.66 -12.49 3.78
CA THR A 66 18.33 -13.91 3.91
C THR A 66 17.18 -14.27 2.97
N ILE A 67 17.34 -15.38 2.23
CA ILE A 67 16.31 -15.90 1.33
C ILE A 67 15.99 -17.36 1.63
N TYR A 68 14.72 -17.73 1.49
CA TYR A 68 14.24 -19.10 1.67
C TYR A 68 13.08 -19.42 0.72
N ILE A 69 12.81 -20.71 0.52
CA ILE A 69 11.63 -21.20 -0.21
C ILE A 69 10.93 -22.16 0.74
N GLU A 70 9.67 -21.89 1.07
CA GLU A 70 8.88 -22.78 1.93
C GLU A 70 8.63 -24.11 1.23
N ASP A 71 8.57 -25.21 1.99
CA ASP A 71 8.39 -26.55 1.45
C ASP A 71 7.09 -26.66 0.64
N GLU A 72 6.04 -25.96 1.08
CA GLU A 72 4.73 -25.92 0.44
C GLU A 72 4.63 -24.87 -0.66
N SER A 73 5.56 -23.92 -0.80
CA SER A 73 5.36 -22.83 -1.75
C SER A 73 5.64 -23.28 -3.20
N LEU A 74 4.78 -22.83 -4.13
CA LEU A 74 4.94 -22.97 -5.59
C LEU A 74 5.69 -21.78 -6.20
N ILE A 75 5.86 -20.70 -5.43
CA ILE A 75 6.59 -19.48 -5.83
C ILE A 75 7.66 -19.11 -4.79
N ALA A 76 8.68 -18.40 -5.23
CA ALA A 76 9.83 -17.97 -4.43
C ALA A 76 9.78 -16.46 -4.12
N GLY A 77 10.45 -16.01 -3.05
CA GLY A 77 10.48 -14.59 -2.64
C GLY A 77 10.00 -14.40 -1.21
N ASN A 78 10.75 -13.66 -0.40
CA ASN A 78 10.42 -13.30 0.99
C ASN A 78 10.85 -11.87 1.31
N GLN A 79 10.12 -11.21 2.22
CA GLN A 79 10.35 -9.81 2.61
C GLN A 79 11.40 -9.68 3.74
N ALA A 80 11.42 -10.64 4.66
CA ALA A 80 12.25 -10.66 5.85
C ALA A 80 12.85 -12.08 6.03
N SER A 81 13.66 -12.28 7.06
CA SER A 81 14.33 -13.56 7.37
C SER A 81 13.36 -14.72 7.69
N SER A 82 12.10 -14.43 8.05
CA SER A 82 11.03 -15.42 8.20
C SER A 82 9.64 -14.87 7.84
N ASN A 83 8.66 -15.76 7.70
CA ASN A 83 7.28 -15.41 7.40
C ASN A 83 6.68 -14.53 8.51
N LYS A 84 5.99 -13.45 8.13
CA LYS A 84 5.34 -12.46 9.00
C LYS A 84 6.28 -11.66 9.90
N ASP A 85 7.59 -11.84 9.79
CA ASP A 85 8.52 -10.97 10.49
C ASP A 85 8.51 -9.59 9.80
N ALA A 86 8.53 -8.52 10.59
CA ALA A 86 8.45 -7.15 10.11
C ALA A 86 9.86 -6.54 10.03
N PRO A 87 10.36 -6.20 8.83
CA PRO A 87 11.63 -5.51 8.70
C PRO A 87 11.52 -4.08 9.22
N ILE A 88 12.64 -3.55 9.72
CA ILE A 88 12.77 -2.14 10.11
C ILE A 88 13.29 -1.28 8.94
N PHE A 89 12.76 -0.06 8.83
CA PHE A 89 13.07 0.88 7.76
C PHE A 89 13.59 2.20 8.34
N PRO A 90 14.86 2.21 8.78
CA PRO A 90 15.43 3.31 9.55
C PRO A 90 15.55 4.61 8.75
N GLU A 91 15.53 4.54 7.42
CA GLU A 91 15.56 5.71 6.55
C GLU A 91 14.32 6.60 6.69
N TYR A 92 13.20 6.05 7.18
CA TYR A 92 12.01 6.84 7.50
C TYR A 92 12.06 7.32 8.95
N THR A 93 12.19 6.38 9.88
CA THR A 93 12.34 6.66 11.32
C THR A 93 12.86 5.44 12.05
N LEU A 94 13.57 5.69 13.15
CA LEU A 94 13.94 4.67 14.14
C LEU A 94 13.48 5.04 15.56
N GLU A 95 12.98 6.26 15.75
CA GLU A 95 12.67 6.83 17.06
C GLU A 95 11.63 6.00 17.81
N PHE A 96 10.46 5.77 17.21
CA PHE A 96 9.41 4.97 17.86
C PHE A 96 9.86 3.53 18.10
N VAL A 97 10.68 2.98 17.19
CA VAL A 97 11.16 1.60 17.31
C VAL A 97 12.01 1.45 18.57
N LEU A 98 12.94 2.39 18.79
CA LEU A 98 13.79 2.42 19.98
C LEU A 98 13.01 2.66 21.27
N ASN A 99 12.02 3.54 21.22
CA ASN A 99 11.15 3.85 22.36
C ASN A 99 10.25 2.68 22.76
N GLU A 100 9.97 1.75 21.84
CA GLU A 100 9.02 0.66 22.03
C GLU A 100 9.66 -0.74 22.07
N LEU A 101 11.01 -0.85 22.07
CA LEU A 101 11.72 -2.14 22.06
C LEU A 101 11.24 -3.12 23.15
N ASP A 102 10.92 -2.61 24.34
CA ASP A 102 10.45 -3.41 25.49
C ASP A 102 8.91 -3.39 25.65
N LEU A 103 8.21 -2.79 24.70
CA LEU A 103 6.77 -2.57 24.70
C LEU A 103 6.05 -3.35 23.59
N PHE A 104 6.72 -3.73 22.49
CA PHE A 104 6.10 -4.45 21.37
C PHE A 104 5.31 -5.69 21.79
N GLU A 105 5.84 -6.49 22.72
CA GLU A 105 5.19 -7.71 23.23
C GLU A 105 4.03 -7.43 24.22
N LYS A 106 3.94 -6.19 24.72
CA LYS A 106 2.94 -5.75 25.72
C LYS A 106 1.75 -5.02 25.11
N ARG A 107 1.71 -4.87 23.79
CA ARG A 107 0.63 -4.20 23.08
C ARG A 107 -0.66 -5.02 23.17
N ASP A 108 -1.80 -4.34 23.07
CA ASP A 108 -3.15 -4.91 23.08
C ASP A 108 -3.60 -5.41 21.69
N GLY A 109 -2.95 -4.95 20.63
CA GLY A 109 -3.10 -5.39 19.25
C GLY A 109 -1.79 -5.26 18.49
N ASP A 110 -1.67 -5.94 17.34
CA ASP A 110 -0.48 -5.93 16.48
C ASP A 110 0.81 -6.19 17.29
N VAL A 111 0.79 -7.28 18.05
CA VAL A 111 1.90 -7.71 18.93
C VAL A 111 3.04 -8.26 18.10
N PHE A 112 4.25 -7.75 18.33
CA PHE A 112 5.49 -8.25 17.74
C PHE A 112 6.44 -8.74 18.83
N TYR A 113 7.15 -9.83 18.54
CA TYR A 113 8.21 -10.36 19.39
C TYR A 113 9.57 -9.82 18.96
N ILE A 114 10.50 -9.70 19.87
CA ILE A 114 11.83 -9.18 19.55
C ILE A 114 12.90 -9.81 20.44
N THR A 115 13.98 -10.28 19.84
CA THR A 115 15.09 -10.89 20.58
C THR A 115 16.03 -9.81 21.13
N GLU A 116 16.77 -10.12 22.19
CA GLU A 116 17.79 -9.20 22.73
C GLU A 116 18.89 -8.88 21.71
N GLU A 117 19.22 -9.84 20.82
CA GLU A 117 20.14 -9.61 19.71
C GLU A 117 19.60 -8.55 18.74
N THR A 118 18.35 -8.68 18.30
CA THR A 118 17.70 -7.70 17.42
C THR A 118 17.63 -6.33 18.09
N LYS A 119 17.32 -6.25 19.39
CA LYS A 119 17.34 -4.98 20.13
C LYS A 119 18.72 -4.33 20.08
N GLN A 120 19.78 -5.10 20.32
CA GLN A 120 21.14 -4.58 20.29
C GLN A 120 21.54 -4.12 18.88
N GLN A 121 21.25 -4.92 17.85
CA GLN A 121 21.50 -4.55 16.46
C GLN A 121 20.84 -3.21 16.08
N LEU A 122 19.59 -2.98 16.49
CA LEU A 122 18.89 -1.72 16.24
C LEU A 122 19.49 -0.55 17.01
N ARG A 123 19.98 -0.77 18.24
CA ARG A 123 20.70 0.26 19.02
C ARG A 123 22.05 0.61 18.38
N ASP A 124 22.75 -0.36 17.80
CA ASP A 124 24.07 -0.16 17.20
C ASP A 124 24.00 0.70 15.93
N ILE A 125 22.94 0.60 15.14
CA ILE A 125 22.74 1.44 13.94
C ILE A 125 22.11 2.80 14.26
N ALA A 126 21.50 2.97 15.43
CA ALA A 126 20.74 4.17 15.78
C ALA A 126 21.53 5.49 15.68
N PRO A 127 22.80 5.58 16.11
CA PRO A 127 23.58 6.82 16.01
C PRO A 127 23.74 7.31 14.57
N PHE A 128 23.77 6.43 13.57
CA PHE A 128 23.86 6.83 12.17
C PHE A 128 22.57 7.46 11.64
N TRP A 129 21.42 7.04 12.17
CA TRP A 129 20.10 7.47 11.72
C TRP A 129 19.56 8.67 12.50
N GLU A 130 20.18 9.03 13.63
CA GLU A 130 19.86 10.26 14.35
C GLU A 130 20.03 11.48 13.44
N ASN A 131 18.96 12.27 13.27
CA ASN A 131 18.87 13.40 12.32
C ASN A 131 19.14 13.05 10.84
N ASN A 132 19.25 11.77 10.49
CA ASN A 132 19.58 11.30 9.16
C ASN A 132 18.46 10.43 8.54
N ASN A 133 17.21 10.70 8.94
CA ASN A 133 16.02 10.00 8.48
C ASN A 133 14.95 10.99 8.01
N LEU A 134 13.91 10.47 7.33
CA LEU A 134 12.80 11.26 6.84
C LEU A 134 12.14 12.08 7.96
N ARG A 135 11.77 11.46 9.08
CA ARG A 135 11.04 12.14 10.17
C ARG A 135 11.78 13.38 10.65
N ALA A 136 13.08 13.28 10.91
CA ALA A 136 13.89 14.41 11.38
C ALA A 136 13.98 15.54 10.34
N ARG A 137 14.14 15.17 9.06
CA ARG A 137 14.29 16.15 7.95
C ARG A 137 12.96 16.77 7.52
N CYS A 138 11.87 16.01 7.55
CA CYS A 138 10.51 16.54 7.38
C CYS A 138 10.14 17.48 8.52
N GLY A 139 10.52 17.14 9.75
CA GLY A 139 10.24 17.94 10.94
C GLY A 139 10.67 19.39 10.80
N VAL A 140 11.84 19.64 10.20
CA VAL A 140 12.37 21.00 9.99
C VAL A 140 11.75 21.75 8.80
N LEU A 141 11.02 21.06 7.91
CA LEU A 141 10.28 21.71 6.81
C LEU A 141 8.92 22.26 7.26
N LEU A 142 8.42 21.83 8.41
CA LEU A 142 7.13 22.26 8.94
C LEU A 142 7.22 23.72 9.40
N PRO A 143 6.34 24.62 8.90
CA PRO A 143 6.33 26.01 9.31
C PRO A 143 5.73 26.18 10.73
N GLU A 144 6.06 27.28 11.41
CA GLU A 144 5.62 27.54 12.78
C GLU A 144 4.08 27.62 12.89
N GLU A 145 3.42 28.09 11.83
CA GLU A 145 1.96 28.22 11.75
C GLU A 145 1.21 26.89 11.96
N VAL A 146 1.85 25.74 11.70
CA VAL A 146 1.22 24.42 11.86
C VAL A 146 1.65 23.70 13.14
N GLN A 147 2.47 24.32 13.98
CA GLN A 147 3.08 23.69 15.15
C GLN A 147 2.03 23.09 16.10
N VAL A 148 0.94 23.81 16.38
CA VAL A 148 -0.12 23.32 17.28
C VAL A 148 -0.72 22.00 16.79
N TYR A 149 -0.94 21.85 15.48
CA TYR A 149 -1.51 20.64 14.91
C TYR A 149 -0.54 19.46 14.96
N MET A 150 0.76 19.73 14.77
CA MET A 150 1.80 18.71 14.80
C MET A 150 2.05 18.20 16.22
N GLU A 151 2.16 19.11 17.20
CA GLU A 151 2.35 18.76 18.61
C GLU A 151 1.22 17.92 19.19
N THR A 152 -0.02 18.18 18.79
CA THR A 152 -1.19 17.44 19.29
C THR A 152 -1.58 16.26 18.40
N GLY A 153 -0.84 16.00 17.32
CA GLY A 153 -1.16 14.94 16.35
C GLY A 153 -2.50 15.13 15.63
N PHE A 154 -2.99 16.37 15.52
CA PHE A 154 -4.36 16.70 15.11
C PHE A 154 -4.74 16.14 13.73
N PHE A 155 -3.79 16.11 12.79
CA PHE A 155 -4.00 15.61 11.43
C PHE A 155 -3.59 14.15 11.22
N GLY A 156 -3.18 13.40 12.27
CA GLY A 156 -2.77 12.00 12.11
C GLY A 156 -1.56 11.78 11.19
N MET A 157 -0.60 12.71 11.19
CA MET A 157 0.55 12.70 10.25
C MET A 157 1.69 11.76 10.64
N GLU A 158 1.63 11.17 11.83
CA GLU A 158 2.64 10.25 12.36
C GLU A 158 3.01 9.16 11.35
N GLY A 159 1.99 8.55 10.70
CA GLY A 159 2.21 7.50 9.70
C GLY A 159 2.91 7.95 8.42
N LYS A 160 2.87 9.24 8.05
CA LYS A 160 3.41 9.76 6.78
C LYS A 160 4.86 10.22 6.90
N MET A 161 5.27 10.59 8.11
CA MET A 161 6.68 10.89 8.41
C MET A 161 7.47 9.64 8.81
N ASN A 162 6.78 8.55 9.16
CA ASN A 162 7.38 7.29 9.60
C ASN A 162 7.39 6.20 8.52
N SER A 163 6.92 6.50 7.30
CA SER A 163 6.72 5.51 6.25
C SER A 163 6.85 6.12 4.87
N GLY A 164 7.21 5.29 3.89
CA GLY A 164 6.98 5.61 2.48
C GLY A 164 5.49 5.62 2.14
N ASP A 165 5.19 6.14 0.96
CA ASP A 165 3.81 6.42 0.56
C ASP A 165 3.07 5.17 0.09
N ALA A 166 3.52 4.55 -1.00
CA ALA A 166 2.77 3.52 -1.74
C ALA A 166 1.31 3.97 -2.03
N HIS A 167 0.27 3.21 -1.65
CA HIS A 167 -1.11 3.55 -2.03
C HIS A 167 -1.27 3.73 -3.56
N LEU A 168 -0.75 2.76 -4.33
CA LEU A 168 -0.91 2.66 -5.77
C LEU A 168 -0.84 1.20 -6.25
N ALA A 169 -1.08 1.00 -7.53
CA ALA A 169 -0.74 -0.23 -8.25
C ALA A 169 0.24 0.13 -9.36
N VAL A 170 1.36 -0.58 -9.47
CA VAL A 170 2.34 -0.38 -10.56
C VAL A 170 1.84 -1.01 -11.86
N ASN A 171 2.55 -0.78 -12.98
CA ASN A 171 2.16 -1.31 -14.29
C ASN A 171 2.51 -2.80 -14.45
N TYR A 172 1.79 -3.68 -13.75
CA TYR A 172 1.97 -5.13 -13.84
C TYR A 172 1.71 -5.68 -15.25
N GLN A 173 0.80 -5.08 -16.01
CA GLN A 173 0.55 -5.50 -17.38
C GLN A 173 1.81 -5.33 -18.26
N LYS A 174 2.39 -4.12 -18.30
CA LYS A 174 3.62 -3.88 -19.07
C LYS A 174 4.80 -4.68 -18.54
N LEU A 175 4.88 -4.91 -17.23
CA LEU A 175 5.87 -5.80 -16.63
C LEU A 175 5.80 -7.20 -17.25
N LEU A 176 4.61 -7.78 -17.37
CA LEU A 176 4.46 -9.14 -17.89
C LEU A 176 4.68 -9.21 -19.40
N GLU A 177 4.27 -8.18 -20.14
CA GLU A 177 4.39 -8.09 -21.60
C GLU A 177 5.84 -7.83 -22.06
N HIS A 178 6.60 -7.04 -21.31
CA HIS A 178 7.93 -6.56 -21.72
C HIS A 178 9.08 -7.00 -20.81
N GLY A 179 8.78 -7.49 -19.61
CA GLY A 179 9.77 -7.70 -18.55
C GLY A 179 10.41 -6.38 -18.11
N LEU A 180 11.22 -6.41 -17.05
CA LEU A 180 12.05 -5.24 -16.66
C LEU A 180 13.01 -4.82 -17.78
N LYS A 181 13.35 -5.73 -18.68
CA LYS A 181 14.15 -5.45 -19.88
C LYS A 181 13.55 -4.33 -20.73
N GLY A 182 12.24 -4.32 -20.98
CA GLY A 182 11.61 -3.26 -21.76
C GLY A 182 11.67 -1.89 -21.07
N PHE A 183 11.54 -1.87 -19.74
CA PHE A 183 11.72 -0.64 -18.94
C PHE A 183 13.17 -0.16 -18.99
N GLU A 184 14.14 -1.08 -18.89
CA GLU A 184 15.57 -0.79 -18.99
C GLU A 184 15.92 -0.20 -20.37
N GLU A 185 15.47 -0.82 -21.46
CA GLU A 185 15.68 -0.35 -22.84
C GLU A 185 15.12 1.05 -23.04
N ARG A 186 13.90 1.31 -22.53
CA ARG A 186 13.26 2.63 -22.58
C ARG A 186 14.05 3.68 -21.79
N ALA A 187 14.50 3.36 -20.57
CA ALA A 187 15.30 4.25 -19.75
C ALA A 187 16.68 4.52 -20.36
N ARG A 188 17.31 3.53 -21.00
CA ARG A 188 18.58 3.70 -21.75
C ARG A 188 18.41 4.65 -22.92
N ALA A 189 17.34 4.50 -23.70
CA ALA A 189 17.03 5.40 -24.81
C ALA A 189 16.77 6.84 -24.32
N ALA A 190 15.98 7.00 -23.25
CA ALA A 190 15.69 8.31 -22.67
C ALA A 190 16.96 9.00 -22.13
N LYS A 191 17.81 8.24 -21.42
CA LYS A 191 19.10 8.75 -20.92
C LYS A 191 20.04 9.19 -22.03
N ALA A 192 20.13 8.40 -23.11
CA ALA A 192 21.00 8.71 -24.25
C ALA A 192 20.57 9.98 -25.01
N ALA A 193 19.30 10.37 -24.91
CA ALA A 193 18.76 11.56 -25.56
C ALA A 193 18.95 12.86 -24.75
N LEU A 194 19.52 12.79 -23.54
CA LEU A 194 19.70 13.97 -22.69
C LEU A 194 20.80 14.91 -23.22
N ASP A 195 20.48 16.20 -23.31
CA ASP A 195 21.48 17.26 -23.42
C ASP A 195 21.94 17.65 -22.01
N LEU A 196 23.18 17.28 -21.65
CA LEU A 196 23.74 17.51 -20.32
C LEU A 196 24.17 18.96 -20.06
N THR A 197 24.04 19.85 -21.05
CA THR A 197 24.23 21.30 -20.83
C THR A 197 23.00 21.95 -20.20
N ILE A 198 21.86 21.26 -20.18
CA ILE A 198 20.63 21.70 -19.52
C ILE A 198 20.64 21.21 -18.06
N PRO A 199 20.61 22.10 -17.04
CA PRO A 199 20.78 21.73 -15.64
C PRO A 199 19.82 20.64 -15.12
N GLU A 200 18.53 20.73 -15.45
CA GLU A 200 17.51 19.74 -15.05
C GLU A 200 17.74 18.33 -15.63
N ASN A 201 18.52 18.19 -16.70
CA ASN A 201 18.84 16.88 -17.26
C ASN A 201 19.89 16.12 -16.44
N ILE A 202 20.63 16.80 -15.54
CA ILE A 202 21.57 16.14 -14.63
C ILE A 202 20.80 15.26 -13.63
N ASP A 203 19.68 15.74 -13.09
CA ASP A 203 18.85 14.94 -12.18
C ASP A 203 18.20 13.76 -12.92
N LYS A 204 17.68 13.99 -14.13
CA LYS A 204 17.16 12.91 -15.00
C LYS A 204 18.23 11.84 -15.28
N TYR A 205 19.47 12.26 -15.56
CA TYR A 205 20.59 11.36 -15.79
C TYR A 205 20.81 10.43 -14.60
N HIS A 206 20.78 10.96 -13.38
CA HIS A 206 20.96 10.18 -12.16
C HIS A 206 19.73 9.34 -11.79
N PHE A 207 18.52 9.81 -12.09
CA PHE A 207 17.32 8.97 -12.00
C PHE A 207 17.43 7.72 -12.88
N TYR A 208 17.86 7.86 -14.14
CA TYR A 208 18.05 6.71 -15.02
C TYR A 208 19.16 5.77 -14.55
N ASP A 209 20.26 6.29 -13.98
CA ASP A 209 21.29 5.44 -13.35
C ASP A 209 20.71 4.60 -12.20
N SER A 210 19.89 5.23 -11.35
CA SER A 210 19.19 4.52 -10.27
C SER A 210 18.29 3.40 -10.81
N VAL A 211 17.55 3.65 -11.90
CA VAL A 211 16.71 2.63 -12.54
C VAL A 211 17.54 1.43 -12.99
N PHE A 212 18.72 1.65 -13.59
CA PHE A 212 19.58 0.55 -14.04
C PHE A 212 20.11 -0.28 -12.87
N ILE A 213 20.56 0.37 -11.80
CA ILE A 213 21.06 -0.30 -10.58
C ILE A 213 19.96 -1.19 -9.99
N VAL A 214 18.74 -0.66 -9.87
CA VAL A 214 17.62 -1.38 -9.27
C VAL A 214 17.16 -2.54 -10.15
N ILE A 215 17.08 -2.37 -11.47
CA ILE A 215 16.74 -3.50 -12.37
C ILE A 215 17.79 -4.61 -12.26
N ASP A 216 19.08 -4.27 -12.17
CA ASP A 216 20.14 -5.27 -11.98
C ASP A 216 20.05 -5.98 -10.62
N ALA A 217 19.74 -5.24 -9.56
CA ALA A 217 19.49 -5.80 -8.24
C ALA A 217 18.32 -6.80 -8.24
N VAL A 218 17.21 -6.48 -8.91
CA VAL A 218 16.06 -7.39 -9.04
C VAL A 218 16.43 -8.66 -9.81
N LYS A 219 17.23 -8.54 -10.88
CA LYS A 219 17.77 -9.71 -11.62
C LYS A 219 18.62 -10.58 -10.71
N THR A 220 19.49 -9.98 -9.91
CA THR A 220 20.34 -10.70 -8.98
C THR A 220 19.52 -11.40 -7.91
N TYR A 221 18.52 -10.75 -7.33
CA TYR A 221 17.57 -11.35 -6.39
C TYR A 221 16.89 -12.60 -6.98
N ALA A 222 16.32 -12.50 -8.18
CA ALA A 222 15.67 -13.63 -8.85
C ALA A 222 16.65 -14.79 -9.10
N LYS A 223 17.89 -14.50 -9.54
CA LYS A 223 18.95 -15.50 -9.71
C LYS A 223 19.39 -16.17 -8.41
N ARG A 224 19.35 -15.46 -7.27
CA ARG A 224 19.63 -16.04 -5.95
C ARG A 224 18.59 -17.12 -5.61
N TYR A 225 17.29 -16.88 -5.88
CA TYR A 225 16.26 -17.92 -5.73
C TYR A 225 16.42 -19.05 -6.73
N ALA A 226 16.77 -18.75 -7.98
CA ALA A 226 17.00 -19.79 -8.97
C ALA A 226 18.16 -20.72 -8.58
N LYS A 227 19.20 -20.17 -7.94
CA LYS A 227 20.29 -20.96 -7.35
C LYS A 227 19.80 -21.77 -6.15
N LEU A 228 19.11 -21.14 -5.20
CA LEU A 228 18.60 -21.80 -4.00
C LEU A 228 17.66 -22.97 -4.34
N ALA A 229 16.73 -22.77 -5.26
CA ALA A 229 15.79 -23.79 -5.69
C ALA A 229 16.51 -25.02 -6.28
N ARG A 230 17.56 -24.81 -7.09
CA ARG A 230 18.41 -25.91 -7.59
C ARG A 230 19.16 -26.64 -6.47
N GLU A 231 19.63 -25.92 -5.45
CA GLU A 231 20.31 -26.54 -4.31
C GLU A 231 19.35 -27.42 -3.51
N LEU A 232 18.15 -26.89 -3.19
CA LEU A 232 17.09 -27.65 -2.51
C LEU A 232 16.62 -28.86 -3.32
N ALA A 233 16.58 -28.75 -4.66
CA ALA A 233 16.18 -29.83 -5.54
C ALA A 233 17.10 -31.06 -5.48
N LYS A 234 18.36 -30.93 -5.05
CA LYS A 234 19.32 -32.04 -4.99
C LYS A 234 18.95 -33.10 -3.95
N THR A 235 18.27 -32.71 -2.88
CA THR A 235 17.89 -33.58 -1.76
C THR A 235 16.38 -33.77 -1.63
N ALA A 236 15.58 -33.11 -2.48
CA ALA A 236 14.13 -33.20 -2.46
C ALA A 236 13.60 -34.54 -3.02
N LYS A 237 12.40 -34.91 -2.57
CA LYS A 237 11.63 -36.03 -3.15
C LYS A 237 11.26 -35.74 -4.62
N PRO A 238 11.03 -36.74 -5.48
CA PRO A 238 10.86 -36.54 -6.93
C PRO A 238 9.84 -35.46 -7.34
N GLU A 239 8.66 -35.43 -6.72
CA GLU A 239 7.63 -34.43 -7.02
C GLU A 239 8.09 -33.01 -6.66
N ARG A 240 8.57 -32.81 -5.43
CA ARG A 240 9.10 -31.51 -4.97
C ARG A 240 10.36 -31.09 -5.73
N GLN A 241 11.20 -32.04 -6.13
CA GLN A 241 12.37 -31.79 -6.97
C GLN A 241 11.95 -31.18 -8.32
N ALA A 242 10.94 -31.75 -8.98
CA ALA A 242 10.43 -31.22 -10.24
C ALA A 242 9.90 -29.78 -10.09
N GLU A 243 9.15 -29.51 -9.02
CA GLU A 243 8.66 -28.17 -8.70
C GLU A 243 9.80 -27.17 -8.46
N LEU A 244 10.81 -27.54 -7.67
CA LEU A 244 11.95 -26.68 -7.38
C LEU A 244 12.77 -26.39 -8.64
N LEU A 245 12.91 -27.36 -9.53
CA LEU A 245 13.56 -27.15 -10.83
C LEU A 245 12.72 -26.22 -11.74
N ASP A 246 11.39 -26.30 -11.68
CA ASP A 246 10.53 -25.34 -12.39
C ASP A 246 10.61 -23.93 -11.78
N ILE A 247 10.59 -23.80 -10.45
CA ILE A 247 10.85 -22.53 -9.75
C ILE A 247 12.19 -21.93 -10.20
N ALA A 248 13.24 -22.76 -10.28
CA ALA A 248 14.54 -22.30 -10.75
C ALA A 248 14.49 -21.77 -12.18
N ARG A 249 13.88 -22.53 -13.11
CA ARG A 249 13.69 -22.13 -14.51
C ARG A 249 12.91 -20.83 -14.64
N ILE A 250 11.85 -20.66 -13.84
CA ILE A 250 11.04 -19.44 -13.81
C ILE A 250 11.88 -18.27 -13.30
N CYS A 251 12.56 -18.41 -12.16
CA CYS A 251 13.34 -17.34 -11.52
C CYS A 251 14.58 -16.93 -12.33
N ASP A 252 15.13 -17.78 -13.19
CA ASP A 252 16.19 -17.37 -14.13
C ASP A 252 15.68 -16.38 -15.19
N LYS A 253 14.37 -16.38 -15.44
CA LYS A 253 13.73 -15.65 -16.53
C LYS A 253 13.01 -14.39 -16.05
N VAL A 254 12.05 -14.53 -15.12
CA VAL A 254 11.19 -13.43 -14.65
C VAL A 254 11.72 -12.85 -13.33
N PRO A 255 11.56 -11.53 -13.07
CA PRO A 255 10.74 -10.56 -13.82
C PRO A 255 11.50 -9.81 -14.93
N TYR A 256 12.73 -10.22 -15.26
CA TYR A 256 13.55 -9.49 -16.23
C TYR A 256 13.07 -9.63 -17.67
N GLU A 257 12.83 -10.87 -18.11
CA GLU A 257 12.26 -11.16 -19.43
C GLU A 257 10.73 -11.30 -19.34
N PRO A 258 9.99 -11.12 -20.46
CA PRO A 258 8.54 -11.28 -20.49
C PRO A 258 8.04 -12.66 -20.02
N ALA A 259 6.92 -12.68 -19.30
CA ALA A 259 6.24 -13.92 -18.91
C ALA A 259 5.59 -14.59 -20.13
N LYS A 260 5.55 -15.92 -20.14
CA LYS A 260 4.92 -16.73 -21.21
C LYS A 260 3.93 -17.78 -20.70
N THR A 261 3.96 -18.08 -19.40
CA THR A 261 3.03 -19.00 -18.74
C THR A 261 2.41 -18.32 -17.53
N PHE A 262 1.30 -18.86 -17.02
CA PHE A 262 0.65 -18.37 -15.82
C PHE A 262 1.57 -18.49 -14.59
N ALA A 263 2.32 -19.59 -14.47
CA ALA A 263 3.30 -19.75 -13.39
C ALA A 263 4.40 -18.67 -13.43
N GLU A 264 4.90 -18.32 -14.62
CA GLU A 264 5.85 -17.21 -14.79
C GLU A 264 5.21 -15.86 -14.45
N ALA A 265 3.96 -15.63 -14.84
CA ALA A 265 3.24 -14.40 -14.55
C ALA A 265 3.04 -14.21 -13.03
N VAL A 266 2.61 -15.25 -12.32
CA VAL A 266 2.40 -15.21 -10.85
C VAL A 266 3.72 -14.92 -10.15
N GLN A 267 4.82 -15.60 -10.51
CA GLN A 267 6.13 -15.36 -9.92
C GLN A 267 6.65 -13.93 -10.20
N SER A 268 6.45 -13.42 -11.42
CA SER A 268 6.87 -12.07 -11.81
C SER A 268 6.13 -10.99 -11.01
N VAL A 269 4.81 -11.12 -10.90
CA VAL A 269 3.96 -10.21 -10.12
C VAL A 269 4.33 -10.28 -8.64
N TRP A 270 4.49 -11.49 -8.09
CA TRP A 270 4.88 -11.68 -6.69
C TRP A 270 6.24 -11.07 -6.37
N PHE A 271 7.25 -11.28 -7.22
CA PHE A 271 8.57 -10.68 -7.01
C PHE A 271 8.49 -9.16 -6.95
N ILE A 272 7.78 -8.52 -7.88
CA ILE A 272 7.65 -7.06 -7.86
C ILE A 272 6.82 -6.59 -6.66
N GLN A 273 5.70 -7.22 -6.35
CA GLN A 273 4.87 -6.88 -5.19
C GLN A 273 5.69 -6.99 -3.87
N CYS A 274 6.52 -8.03 -3.73
CA CYS A 274 7.36 -8.23 -2.56
C CYS A 274 8.51 -7.20 -2.51
N ILE A 275 9.24 -7.01 -3.61
CA ILE A 275 10.41 -6.12 -3.66
C ILE A 275 10.02 -4.66 -3.46
N LEU A 276 8.87 -4.21 -3.97
CA LEU A 276 8.37 -2.86 -3.70
C LEU A 276 8.15 -2.61 -2.20
N GLN A 277 7.78 -3.67 -1.46
CA GLN A 277 7.61 -3.64 0.01
C GLN A 277 8.91 -3.96 0.78
N ILE A 278 10.02 -4.20 0.07
CA ILE A 278 11.40 -4.20 0.60
C ILE A 278 12.03 -2.83 0.35
N GLU A 279 11.80 -2.23 -0.83
CA GLU A 279 12.22 -0.87 -1.18
C GLU A 279 11.65 0.15 -0.19
N SER A 280 10.35 0.05 0.09
CA SER A 280 9.59 1.00 0.88
C SER A 280 8.70 0.28 1.89
N ASN A 281 8.49 0.85 3.07
CA ASN A 281 7.47 0.35 4.01
C ASN A 281 6.09 0.95 3.75
N GLY A 282 5.89 1.65 2.64
CA GLY A 282 4.56 2.03 2.17
C GLY A 282 3.63 0.81 2.11
N HIS A 283 2.35 1.00 2.48
CA HIS A 283 1.31 -0.03 2.42
C HIS A 283 0.24 0.35 1.39
N SER A 284 -0.82 -0.44 1.26
CA SER A 284 -1.80 -0.31 0.17
C SER A 284 -1.20 -0.49 -1.22
N LEU A 285 -0.04 -1.15 -1.33
CA LEU A 285 0.50 -1.56 -2.61
C LEU A 285 -0.41 -2.65 -3.18
N SER A 286 -1.07 -2.33 -4.29
CA SER A 286 -2.19 -3.10 -4.80
C SER A 286 -1.82 -3.80 -6.10
N TYR A 287 -2.38 -4.98 -6.33
CA TYR A 287 -2.23 -5.73 -7.57
C TYR A 287 -3.00 -5.07 -8.74
N GLY A 288 -4.02 -4.26 -8.45
CA GLY A 288 -4.84 -3.62 -9.48
C GLY A 288 -5.80 -4.61 -10.14
N ARG A 289 -6.07 -4.47 -11.45
CA ARG A 289 -7.02 -5.30 -12.21
C ARG A 289 -6.46 -6.70 -12.54
N PHE A 290 -6.21 -7.48 -11.49
CA PHE A 290 -5.50 -8.77 -11.56
C PHE A 290 -6.12 -9.73 -12.57
N ASP A 291 -7.45 -9.82 -12.60
CA ASP A 291 -8.15 -10.73 -13.51
C ASP A 291 -8.04 -10.32 -14.99
N GLN A 292 -7.65 -9.09 -15.31
CA GLN A 292 -7.52 -8.63 -16.69
C GLN A 292 -6.12 -8.92 -17.23
N TYR A 293 -5.07 -8.44 -16.55
CA TYR A 293 -3.70 -8.59 -17.07
C TYR A 293 -3.14 -10.01 -16.90
N MET A 294 -3.69 -10.82 -15.98
CA MET A 294 -3.28 -12.22 -15.82
C MET A 294 -4.05 -13.19 -16.72
N TYR A 295 -5.24 -12.83 -17.18
CA TYR A 295 -6.12 -13.74 -17.93
C TYR A 295 -5.53 -14.25 -19.26
N PRO A 296 -4.77 -13.46 -20.04
CA PRO A 296 -4.11 -14.00 -21.24
C PRO A 296 -3.23 -15.22 -20.96
N TYR A 297 -2.53 -15.23 -19.82
CA TYR A 297 -1.67 -16.34 -19.41
C TYR A 297 -2.47 -17.55 -18.92
N VAL A 298 -3.53 -17.32 -18.15
CA VAL A 298 -4.47 -18.37 -17.70
C VAL A 298 -5.12 -19.05 -18.89
N LYS A 299 -5.66 -18.26 -19.83
CA LYS A 299 -6.33 -18.77 -21.01
C LYS A 299 -5.39 -19.63 -21.85
N ALA A 300 -4.18 -19.12 -22.13
CA ALA A 300 -3.19 -19.84 -22.95
C ALA A 300 -2.73 -21.16 -22.30
N ASP A 301 -2.62 -21.20 -20.97
CA ASP A 301 -2.18 -22.40 -20.24
C ASP A 301 -3.29 -23.45 -20.12
N LEU A 302 -4.54 -23.03 -19.94
CA LEU A 302 -5.71 -23.92 -20.00
C LEU A 302 -5.86 -24.54 -21.40
N GLU A 303 -5.80 -23.72 -22.46
CA GLU A 303 -5.93 -24.19 -23.85
C GLU A 303 -4.81 -25.15 -24.26
N ALA A 304 -3.60 -24.93 -23.74
CA ALA A 304 -2.45 -25.81 -24.00
C ALA A 304 -2.38 -27.03 -23.08
N GLY A 305 -3.31 -27.18 -22.13
CA GLY A 305 -3.28 -28.25 -21.13
C GLY A 305 -2.08 -28.21 -20.18
N ARG A 306 -1.44 -27.05 -20.03
CA ARG A 306 -0.35 -26.83 -19.05
C ARG A 306 -0.89 -26.68 -17.63
N GLU A 307 -2.09 -26.10 -17.52
CA GLU A 307 -2.78 -25.88 -16.27
C GLU A 307 -4.20 -26.41 -16.33
N THR A 308 -4.77 -26.68 -15.16
CA THR A 308 -6.20 -26.92 -14.95
C THR A 308 -6.76 -25.79 -14.09
N GLU A 309 -8.08 -25.64 -14.02
CA GLU A 309 -8.69 -24.68 -13.09
C GLU A 309 -8.26 -24.95 -11.64
N ALA A 310 -8.12 -26.22 -11.25
CA ALA A 310 -7.69 -26.60 -9.91
C ALA A 310 -6.25 -26.16 -9.62
N SER A 311 -5.32 -26.36 -10.55
CA SER A 311 -3.93 -25.93 -10.38
C SER A 311 -3.76 -24.41 -10.46
N ILE A 312 -4.59 -23.70 -11.25
CA ILE A 312 -4.66 -22.23 -11.20
C ILE A 312 -5.12 -21.76 -9.83
N VAL A 313 -6.19 -22.34 -9.29
CA VAL A 313 -6.69 -21.99 -7.96
C VAL A 313 -5.62 -22.26 -6.90
N GLU A 314 -4.91 -23.38 -6.95
CA GLU A 314 -3.82 -23.68 -6.01
C GLU A 314 -2.66 -22.66 -6.09
N ARG A 315 -2.31 -22.19 -7.30
CA ARG A 315 -1.30 -21.12 -7.44
C ARG A 315 -1.80 -19.78 -6.91
N LEU A 316 -3.08 -19.46 -7.11
CA LEU A 316 -3.68 -18.25 -6.54
C LEU A 316 -3.71 -18.32 -5.01
N THR A 317 -4.11 -19.45 -4.42
CA THR A 317 -4.11 -19.61 -2.96
C THR A 317 -2.69 -19.54 -2.40
N ASN A 318 -1.68 -20.10 -3.08
CA ASN A 318 -0.28 -19.90 -2.71
C ASN A 318 0.12 -18.42 -2.75
N LEU A 319 -0.25 -17.67 -3.80
CA LEU A 319 -0.01 -16.22 -3.89
C LEU A 319 -0.67 -15.45 -2.74
N TRP A 320 -1.89 -15.80 -2.36
CA TRP A 320 -2.61 -15.14 -1.26
C TRP A 320 -1.96 -15.43 0.09
N ILE A 321 -1.49 -16.65 0.32
CA ILE A 321 -0.73 -16.99 1.53
C ILE A 321 0.61 -16.21 1.54
N LYS A 322 1.34 -16.13 0.41
CA LYS A 322 2.55 -15.31 0.29
C LYS A 322 2.28 -13.82 0.54
N THR A 323 1.18 -13.29 0.02
CA THR A 323 0.73 -11.92 0.27
C THR A 323 0.57 -11.65 1.78
N LEU A 324 0.07 -12.62 2.55
CA LEU A 324 -0.05 -12.55 4.01
C LEU A 324 1.29 -12.65 4.77
N THR A 325 2.34 -13.21 4.16
CA THR A 325 3.66 -13.31 4.81
C THR A 325 4.36 -11.97 4.96
N ILE A 326 3.97 -10.96 4.18
CA ILE A 326 4.50 -9.60 4.28
C ILE A 326 3.90 -8.94 5.53
N ASN A 327 4.73 -8.25 6.31
CA ASN A 327 4.28 -7.59 7.52
C ASN A 327 4.95 -6.23 7.71
N LYS A 328 4.33 -5.40 8.54
CA LYS A 328 4.81 -4.05 8.86
C LYS A 328 4.53 -3.72 10.31
N VAL A 329 5.57 -3.31 11.02
CA VAL A 329 5.43 -2.71 12.35
C VAL A 329 5.09 -1.23 12.23
N ARG A 330 4.20 -0.76 13.11
CA ARG A 330 3.81 0.65 13.30
C ARG A 330 4.06 1.05 14.76
N SER A 331 4.15 2.35 15.05
CA SER A 331 4.13 2.84 16.43
C SER A 331 2.79 2.53 17.09
N GLN A 332 2.74 2.36 18.41
CA GLN A 332 1.49 2.05 19.11
C GLN A 332 0.38 3.08 18.82
N ALA A 333 0.75 4.37 18.80
CA ALA A 333 -0.19 5.44 18.49
C ALA A 333 -0.81 5.29 17.09
N HIS A 334 -0.04 4.84 16.09
CA HIS A 334 -0.54 4.61 14.74
C HIS A 334 -1.36 3.31 14.64
N THR A 335 -1.01 2.27 15.40
CA THR A 335 -1.76 1.00 15.48
C THR A 335 -3.24 1.20 15.82
N PHE A 336 -3.58 2.14 16.70
CA PHE A 336 -4.99 2.42 17.04
C PHE A 336 -5.84 2.85 15.83
N SER A 337 -5.21 3.40 14.79
CA SER A 337 -5.86 3.79 13.54
C SER A 337 -5.68 2.77 12.40
N SER A 338 -4.98 1.67 12.65
CA SER A 338 -4.60 0.66 11.64
C SER A 338 -4.51 -0.74 12.26
N ALA A 339 -5.48 -1.11 13.10
CA ALA A 339 -5.46 -2.38 13.84
C ALA A 339 -5.59 -3.61 12.94
N GLY A 340 -4.94 -4.71 13.34
CA GLY A 340 -4.96 -6.01 12.65
C GLY A 340 -3.75 -6.27 11.74
N SER A 341 -2.67 -5.49 11.90
CA SER A 341 -1.47 -5.48 11.04
C SER A 341 -1.76 -5.49 9.52
N PRO A 342 -2.74 -4.71 9.01
CA PRO A 342 -3.10 -4.76 7.61
C PRO A 342 -2.01 -4.16 6.72
N LEU A 343 -1.86 -4.73 5.52
CA LEU A 343 -1.09 -4.14 4.42
C LEU A 343 -1.96 -3.65 3.27
N TYR A 344 -3.26 -3.96 3.29
CA TYR A 344 -4.26 -3.48 2.33
C TYR A 344 -3.87 -3.78 0.87
N GLN A 345 -3.33 -4.98 0.60
CA GLN A 345 -2.87 -5.36 -0.74
C GLN A 345 -4.09 -5.71 -1.60
N ASN A 346 -4.62 -4.73 -2.34
CA ASN A 346 -5.90 -4.88 -3.03
C ASN A 346 -5.77 -5.67 -4.34
N VAL A 347 -6.73 -6.56 -4.59
CA VAL A 347 -6.96 -7.22 -5.87
C VAL A 347 -8.31 -6.75 -6.39
N THR A 348 -8.34 -6.15 -7.58
CA THR A 348 -9.58 -5.76 -8.26
C THR A 348 -9.92 -6.75 -9.35
N ILE A 349 -11.20 -7.16 -9.42
CA ILE A 349 -11.76 -8.00 -10.49
C ILE A 349 -13.08 -7.43 -11.04
N GLY A 350 -13.50 -7.90 -12.22
CA GLY A 350 -14.73 -7.48 -12.89
C GLY A 350 -14.66 -6.07 -13.47
N GLY A 351 -15.78 -5.35 -13.44
CA GLY A 351 -15.90 -4.00 -14.02
C GLY A 351 -16.10 -4.03 -15.52
N GLN A 352 -15.65 -2.98 -16.20
CA GLN A 352 -15.78 -2.85 -17.65
C GLN A 352 -14.44 -2.81 -18.36
N THR A 353 -14.44 -3.25 -19.62
CA THR A 353 -13.32 -3.08 -20.55
C THR A 353 -13.30 -1.65 -21.10
N ARG A 354 -12.20 -1.27 -21.77
CA ARG A 354 -12.08 0.04 -22.44
C ARG A 354 -13.10 0.25 -23.56
N ASP A 355 -13.60 -0.83 -24.17
CA ASP A 355 -14.72 -0.80 -25.12
C ASP A 355 -16.11 -0.87 -24.46
N LYS A 356 -16.18 -0.63 -23.14
CA LYS A 356 -17.41 -0.45 -22.35
C LYS A 356 -18.31 -1.69 -22.30
N LYS A 357 -17.68 -2.87 -22.30
CA LYS A 357 -18.36 -4.17 -22.10
C LYS A 357 -18.03 -4.72 -20.73
N ASP A 358 -18.81 -5.69 -20.27
CA ASP A 358 -18.49 -6.44 -19.06
C ASP A 358 -17.13 -7.11 -19.18
N ALA A 359 -16.27 -6.92 -18.17
CA ALA A 359 -14.89 -7.43 -18.14
C ALA A 359 -14.75 -8.74 -17.35
N VAL A 360 -15.84 -9.25 -16.77
CA VAL A 360 -15.86 -10.55 -16.11
C VAL A 360 -15.37 -11.63 -17.08
N ASN A 361 -14.42 -12.44 -16.63
CA ASN A 361 -13.84 -13.54 -17.39
C ASN A 361 -13.64 -14.77 -16.47
N PRO A 362 -13.28 -15.95 -16.99
CA PRO A 362 -13.06 -17.15 -16.17
C PRO A 362 -12.11 -16.95 -14.98
N LEU A 363 -11.06 -16.14 -15.11
CA LEU A 363 -10.16 -15.85 -13.99
C LEU A 363 -10.85 -15.05 -12.89
N SER A 364 -11.82 -14.19 -13.19
CA SER A 364 -12.61 -13.48 -12.18
C SER A 364 -13.29 -14.48 -11.21
N TYR A 365 -13.86 -15.57 -11.72
CA TYR A 365 -14.45 -16.64 -10.92
C TYR A 365 -13.40 -17.45 -10.15
N LEU A 366 -12.26 -17.77 -10.77
CA LEU A 366 -11.18 -18.50 -10.10
C LEU A 366 -10.55 -17.69 -8.96
N VAL A 367 -10.47 -16.36 -9.09
CA VAL A 367 -10.07 -15.46 -7.99
C VAL A 367 -11.09 -15.54 -6.85
N LEU A 368 -12.40 -15.41 -7.12
CA LEU A 368 -13.45 -15.57 -6.08
C LEU A 368 -13.32 -16.92 -5.36
N ARG A 369 -13.15 -18.01 -6.12
CA ARG A 369 -12.97 -19.35 -5.57
C ARG A 369 -11.73 -19.45 -4.68
N SER A 370 -10.60 -18.91 -5.13
CA SER A 370 -9.35 -18.98 -4.38
C SER A 370 -9.41 -18.20 -3.05
N VAL A 371 -10.02 -17.02 -3.01
CA VAL A 371 -10.19 -16.26 -1.75
C VAL A 371 -11.23 -16.92 -0.84
N ALA A 372 -12.27 -17.52 -1.40
CA ALA A 372 -13.29 -18.25 -0.65
C ALA A 372 -12.71 -19.51 0.03
N GLN A 373 -11.73 -20.16 -0.61
CA GLN A 373 -11.02 -21.30 -0.04
C GLN A 373 -10.03 -20.86 1.05
N THR A 374 -9.28 -19.77 0.86
CA THR A 374 -8.28 -19.32 1.84
C THR A 374 -8.87 -18.59 3.03
N LYS A 375 -9.93 -17.78 2.83
CA LYS A 375 -10.54 -16.94 3.88
C LYS A 375 -9.50 -16.15 4.68
N LEU A 376 -8.52 -15.59 3.99
CA LEU A 376 -7.45 -14.78 4.56
C LEU A 376 -7.83 -13.29 4.49
N PRO A 377 -7.31 -12.45 5.40
CA PRO A 377 -7.52 -11.00 5.34
C PRO A 377 -6.78 -10.32 4.19
N GLN A 378 -5.89 -11.04 3.50
CA GLN A 378 -5.16 -10.59 2.32
C GLN A 378 -5.28 -11.66 1.21
N PRO A 379 -5.38 -11.27 -0.07
CA PRO A 379 -5.49 -9.89 -0.56
C PRO A 379 -6.83 -9.25 -0.16
N ASN A 380 -6.91 -7.91 -0.19
CA ASN A 380 -8.19 -7.23 -0.06
C ASN A 380 -8.95 -7.30 -1.39
N LEU A 381 -9.97 -8.18 -1.51
CA LEU A 381 -10.67 -8.37 -2.77
C LEU A 381 -11.75 -7.32 -3.01
N THR A 382 -11.68 -6.64 -4.15
CA THR A 382 -12.70 -5.69 -4.60
C THR A 382 -13.26 -6.08 -5.97
N VAL A 383 -14.57 -6.01 -6.10
CA VAL A 383 -15.29 -6.21 -7.37
C VAL A 383 -15.76 -4.85 -7.86
N ARG A 384 -15.52 -4.57 -9.15
CA ARG A 384 -16.10 -3.42 -9.83
C ARG A 384 -17.49 -3.76 -10.35
N TYR A 385 -18.50 -3.20 -9.70
CA TYR A 385 -19.90 -3.26 -10.12
C TYR A 385 -20.17 -2.27 -11.24
N HIS A 386 -20.97 -2.69 -12.22
CA HIS A 386 -21.61 -1.83 -13.21
C HIS A 386 -23.02 -2.36 -13.51
N LYS A 387 -23.89 -1.54 -14.08
CA LYS A 387 -25.30 -1.92 -14.32
C LYS A 387 -25.48 -3.13 -15.25
N GLY A 388 -24.48 -3.44 -16.07
CA GLY A 388 -24.48 -4.55 -17.02
C GLY A 388 -23.69 -5.76 -16.53
N LEU A 389 -23.27 -5.80 -15.26
CA LEU A 389 -22.49 -6.89 -14.70
C LEU A 389 -23.27 -8.20 -14.80
N ASP A 390 -22.60 -9.28 -15.22
CA ASP A 390 -23.23 -10.59 -15.29
C ASP A 390 -23.89 -11.01 -13.96
N ASN A 391 -25.17 -11.38 -14.02
CA ASN A 391 -25.95 -11.75 -12.84
C ASN A 391 -25.42 -13.02 -12.17
N THR A 392 -24.82 -13.93 -12.94
CA THR A 392 -24.24 -15.16 -12.39
C THR A 392 -23.01 -14.82 -11.57
N PHE A 393 -22.14 -13.94 -12.07
CA PHE A 393 -20.99 -13.44 -11.33
C PHE A 393 -21.39 -12.66 -10.07
N MET A 394 -22.41 -11.80 -10.15
CA MET A 394 -22.93 -11.10 -8.97
C MET A 394 -23.44 -12.09 -7.90
N ASN A 395 -24.12 -13.16 -8.30
CA ASN A 395 -24.54 -14.21 -7.38
C ASN A 395 -23.34 -14.95 -6.76
N GLU A 396 -22.28 -15.23 -7.54
CA GLU A 396 -21.04 -15.80 -7.01
C GLU A 396 -20.37 -14.88 -5.97
N CYS A 397 -20.34 -13.57 -6.20
CA CYS A 397 -19.88 -12.61 -5.20
C CYS A 397 -20.69 -12.70 -3.90
N ILE A 398 -22.02 -12.85 -3.99
CA ILE A 398 -22.89 -13.02 -2.83
C ILE A 398 -22.60 -14.34 -2.09
N GLU A 399 -22.35 -15.43 -2.82
CA GLU A 399 -21.93 -16.71 -2.20
C GLU A 399 -20.60 -16.58 -1.44
N VAL A 400 -19.65 -15.79 -1.95
CA VAL A 400 -18.41 -15.46 -1.22
C VAL A 400 -18.73 -14.64 0.04
N MET A 401 -19.58 -13.61 -0.05
CA MET A 401 -19.96 -12.77 1.10
C MET A 401 -20.58 -13.60 2.24
N LYS A 402 -21.39 -14.61 1.91
CA LYS A 402 -22.02 -15.51 2.89
C LYS A 402 -21.01 -16.29 3.74
N LEU A 403 -19.74 -16.39 3.31
CA LEU A 403 -18.68 -17.03 4.09
C LEU A 403 -18.21 -16.19 5.29
N GLY A 404 -18.63 -14.92 5.39
CA GLY A 404 -18.53 -14.12 6.62
C GLY A 404 -17.15 -13.55 6.94
N PHE A 405 -16.27 -13.39 5.95
CA PHE A 405 -14.91 -12.84 6.14
C PHE A 405 -14.74 -11.42 5.56
N GLY A 406 -15.84 -10.74 5.20
CA GLY A 406 -15.84 -9.32 4.84
C GLY A 406 -15.49 -8.98 3.39
N MET A 407 -15.44 -9.97 2.48
CA MET A 407 -15.12 -9.77 1.06
C MET A 407 -16.18 -10.43 0.15
N PRO A 408 -16.24 -10.04 -1.14
CA PRO A 408 -15.55 -8.89 -1.75
C PRO A 408 -16.17 -7.55 -1.35
N ALA A 409 -15.36 -6.49 -1.35
CA ALA A 409 -15.86 -5.11 -1.40
C ALA A 409 -16.41 -4.79 -2.79
N MET A 410 -17.24 -3.73 -2.90
CA MET A 410 -17.86 -3.32 -4.16
C MET A 410 -17.55 -1.85 -4.47
N ASN A 411 -16.90 -1.59 -5.60
CA ASN A 411 -16.81 -0.25 -6.19
C ASN A 411 -17.85 -0.10 -7.32
N ASN A 412 -18.35 1.12 -7.54
CA ASN A 412 -19.42 1.38 -8.51
C ASN A 412 -18.92 2.19 -9.72
N ASP A 413 -18.79 1.53 -10.86
CA ASP A 413 -18.38 2.12 -12.14
C ASP A 413 -19.27 3.29 -12.55
N GLU A 414 -20.58 3.24 -12.25
CA GLU A 414 -21.55 4.27 -12.66
C GLU A 414 -21.29 5.63 -11.99
N ILE A 415 -20.50 5.66 -10.91
CA ILE A 415 -20.11 6.89 -10.19
C ILE A 415 -18.63 7.20 -10.44
N ILE A 416 -17.77 6.19 -10.33
CA ILE A 416 -16.32 6.38 -10.36
C ILE A 416 -15.86 6.80 -11.75
N ILE A 417 -16.31 6.13 -12.81
CA ILE A 417 -15.87 6.44 -14.19
C ILE A 417 -16.25 7.88 -14.57
N PRO A 418 -17.52 8.34 -14.40
CA PRO A 418 -17.85 9.74 -14.67
C PRO A 418 -17.08 10.73 -13.80
N SER A 419 -16.79 10.38 -12.55
CA SER A 419 -16.02 11.23 -11.64
C SER A 419 -14.57 11.39 -12.06
N PHE A 420 -13.95 10.32 -12.55
CA PHE A 420 -12.59 10.31 -13.10
C PHE A 420 -12.50 11.19 -14.34
N ILE A 421 -13.43 10.99 -15.31
CA ILE A 421 -13.48 11.79 -16.54
C ILE A 421 -13.68 13.27 -16.20
N LYS A 422 -14.60 13.59 -15.27
CA LYS A 422 -14.83 14.96 -14.80
C LYS A 422 -13.58 15.60 -14.18
N LYS A 423 -12.72 14.79 -13.54
CA LYS A 423 -11.46 15.26 -12.95
C LYS A 423 -10.33 15.38 -13.97
N GLY A 424 -10.51 14.93 -15.21
CA GLY A 424 -9.50 15.04 -16.28
C GLY A 424 -8.74 13.74 -16.58
N VAL A 425 -9.13 12.62 -15.99
CA VAL A 425 -8.64 11.30 -16.40
C VAL A 425 -9.18 10.98 -17.79
N SER A 426 -8.34 10.45 -18.68
CA SER A 426 -8.80 10.06 -20.02
C SER A 426 -9.94 9.02 -19.93
N GLU A 427 -10.89 9.03 -20.86
CA GLU A 427 -12.00 8.08 -20.83
C GLU A 427 -11.49 6.64 -20.84
N GLU A 428 -10.52 6.33 -21.69
CA GLU A 428 -9.90 5.01 -21.77
C GLU A 428 -9.33 4.54 -20.42
N ASP A 429 -8.58 5.41 -19.74
CA ASP A 429 -8.01 5.10 -18.42
C ASP A 429 -9.05 5.07 -17.31
N ALA A 430 -10.09 5.89 -17.41
CA ALA A 430 -11.19 5.89 -16.46
C ALA A 430 -11.93 4.55 -16.47
N TYR A 431 -12.11 3.92 -17.63
CA TYR A 431 -12.68 2.56 -17.71
C TYR A 431 -11.74 1.48 -17.14
N ASP A 432 -10.46 1.79 -16.97
CA ASP A 432 -9.43 0.86 -16.53
C ASP A 432 -8.95 1.07 -15.08
N TYR A 433 -9.70 1.85 -14.30
CA TYR A 433 -9.40 2.07 -12.88
C TYR A 433 -9.41 0.77 -12.07
N SER A 434 -8.70 0.77 -10.94
CA SER A 434 -8.81 -0.26 -9.91
C SER A 434 -9.05 0.35 -8.54
N ALA A 435 -9.51 -0.47 -7.61
CA ALA A 435 -9.37 -0.17 -6.20
C ALA A 435 -7.88 -0.22 -5.82
N ILE A 436 -7.50 0.62 -4.86
CA ILE A 436 -6.19 0.66 -4.23
C ILE A 436 -6.43 0.57 -2.74
N GLY A 437 -5.63 -0.20 -1.99
CA GLY A 437 -5.76 -0.24 -0.54
C GLY A 437 -7.13 -0.71 -0.05
N CYS A 438 -7.91 0.24 0.46
CA CYS A 438 -9.24 0.02 1.00
C CYS A 438 -10.33 0.21 -0.08
N VAL A 439 -10.70 1.47 -0.35
CA VAL A 439 -11.86 1.84 -1.19
C VAL A 439 -11.54 2.94 -2.21
N GLU A 440 -10.37 3.56 -2.05
CA GLU A 440 -9.83 4.54 -2.97
C GLU A 440 -9.56 3.93 -4.34
N THR A 441 -9.59 4.77 -5.36
CA THR A 441 -9.49 4.32 -6.75
C THR A 441 -8.44 5.12 -7.48
N ALA A 442 -7.73 4.44 -8.37
CA ALA A 442 -6.70 5.03 -9.21
C ALA A 442 -6.61 4.26 -10.53
N VAL A 443 -5.84 4.79 -11.48
CA VAL A 443 -5.50 4.08 -12.71
C VAL A 443 -4.18 3.33 -12.51
N PRO A 444 -4.16 1.99 -12.51
CA PRO A 444 -2.93 1.21 -12.31
C PRO A 444 -1.81 1.61 -13.26
N GLY A 445 -0.60 1.76 -12.73
CA GLY A 445 0.59 2.08 -13.48
C GLY A 445 0.62 3.48 -14.08
N LYS A 446 -0.30 4.38 -13.72
CA LYS A 446 -0.39 5.75 -14.23
C LYS A 446 -0.66 6.82 -13.16
N TRP A 447 -0.92 6.42 -11.92
CA TRP A 447 -1.26 7.32 -10.83
C TRP A 447 -0.08 7.53 -9.89
N GLY A 448 0.00 8.73 -9.31
CA GLY A 448 0.89 9.06 -8.20
C GLY A 448 0.56 8.25 -6.94
N TYR A 449 1.23 8.58 -5.85
CA TYR A 449 0.94 7.94 -4.57
C TYR A 449 -0.37 8.44 -3.96
N ARG A 450 -0.88 7.71 -2.95
CA ARG A 450 -1.90 8.19 -2.01
C ARG A 450 -3.12 8.84 -2.66
N CYS A 451 -3.74 8.15 -3.60
CA CYS A 451 -5.07 8.51 -4.11
C CYS A 451 -6.10 8.73 -2.98
N THR A 452 -5.86 8.14 -1.79
CA THR A 452 -6.28 8.67 -0.49
C THR A 452 -5.19 8.48 0.57
N GLY A 453 -5.50 8.86 1.81
CA GLY A 453 -4.72 8.47 2.98
C GLY A 453 -3.64 9.47 3.37
N MET A 454 -3.84 10.75 3.09
CA MET A 454 -3.00 11.87 3.56
C MET A 454 -3.34 12.26 5.02
N SER A 455 -3.83 13.49 5.27
CA SER A 455 -4.31 13.92 6.60
C SER A 455 -5.56 13.16 7.06
N TYR A 456 -5.74 13.06 8.37
CA TYR A 456 -6.96 12.56 9.01
C TYR A 456 -7.58 13.73 9.78
N ILE A 457 -8.74 14.21 9.33
CA ILE A 457 -9.41 15.39 9.86
C ILE A 457 -10.65 14.95 10.65
N ASN A 458 -10.65 15.16 11.96
CA ASN A 458 -11.73 14.76 12.86
C ASN A 458 -12.83 15.83 12.91
N PHE A 459 -13.94 15.61 12.19
CA PHE A 459 -15.03 16.58 12.08
C PHE A 459 -15.76 16.87 13.39
N PRO A 460 -16.13 15.87 14.22
CA PRO A 460 -16.69 16.12 15.54
C PRO A 460 -15.79 16.99 16.43
N LYS A 461 -14.47 16.75 16.40
CA LYS A 461 -13.50 17.57 17.14
C LYS A 461 -13.46 19.02 16.64
N ILE A 462 -13.50 19.22 15.32
CA ILE A 462 -13.56 20.56 14.72
C ILE A 462 -14.85 21.28 15.12
N LEU A 463 -15.97 20.56 15.24
CA LEU A 463 -17.23 21.17 15.69
C LEU A 463 -17.09 21.67 17.13
N LEU A 464 -16.48 20.87 18.01
CA LEU A 464 -16.20 21.30 19.40
C LEU A 464 -15.26 22.51 19.45
N ILE A 465 -14.22 22.53 18.62
CA ILE A 465 -13.31 23.69 18.48
C ILE A 465 -14.09 24.92 18.00
N THR A 466 -14.95 24.76 17.01
CA THR A 466 -15.80 25.83 16.45
C THR A 466 -16.70 26.42 17.54
N MET A 467 -17.38 25.54 18.29
CA MET A 467 -18.30 25.93 19.35
C MET A 467 -17.59 26.60 20.54
N ASN A 468 -16.29 26.34 20.72
CA ASN A 468 -15.47 26.89 21.78
C ASN A 468 -14.57 28.03 21.30
N ASP A 469 -15.06 28.86 20.38
CA ASP A 469 -14.35 30.02 19.84
C ASP A 469 -12.94 29.71 19.30
N GLY A 470 -12.78 28.58 18.61
CA GLY A 470 -11.52 28.15 17.99
C GLY A 470 -10.52 27.47 18.95
N ILE A 471 -10.91 27.17 20.19
CA ILE A 471 -10.08 26.49 21.19
C ILE A 471 -10.52 25.04 21.33
N ASP A 472 -9.59 24.09 21.26
CA ASP A 472 -9.92 22.70 21.55
C ASP A 472 -10.19 22.50 23.06
N PRO A 473 -11.39 22.04 23.47
CA PRO A 473 -11.69 21.82 24.88
C PRO A 473 -10.77 20.81 25.58
N ALA A 474 -10.21 19.83 24.85
CA ALA A 474 -9.38 18.79 25.48
C ALA A 474 -7.95 19.24 25.77
N SER A 475 -7.36 20.05 24.88
CA SER A 475 -5.97 20.52 25.01
C SER A 475 -5.86 21.96 25.54
N GLY A 476 -6.94 22.75 25.49
CA GLY A 476 -6.92 24.16 25.84
C GLY A 476 -6.15 25.05 24.86
N LYS A 477 -5.65 24.49 23.75
CA LYS A 477 -4.91 25.22 22.72
C LYS A 477 -5.86 25.78 21.65
N ARG A 478 -5.46 26.88 21.01
CA ARG A 478 -6.19 27.49 19.90
C ARG A 478 -5.79 26.84 18.57
N PHE A 479 -6.79 26.34 17.84
CA PHE A 479 -6.63 25.66 16.54
C PHE A 479 -7.21 26.45 15.38
N ALA A 480 -7.97 27.49 15.65
CA ALA A 480 -8.49 28.39 14.62
C ALA A 480 -8.77 29.76 15.22
N LYS A 481 -8.97 30.73 14.35
CA LYS A 481 -9.49 32.03 14.76
C LYS A 481 -10.87 31.87 15.43
N GLY A 482 -11.11 32.69 16.45
CA GLY A 482 -12.40 32.77 17.12
C GLY A 482 -13.48 33.39 16.25
N HIS A 483 -14.67 32.82 16.30
CA HIS A 483 -15.86 33.23 15.56
C HIS A 483 -17.09 33.37 16.49
N GLY A 484 -16.87 33.51 17.80
CA GLY A 484 -17.89 33.54 18.83
C GLY A 484 -17.97 32.21 19.57
N HIS A 485 -18.33 32.27 20.85
CA HIS A 485 -18.55 31.09 21.67
C HIS A 485 -20.00 30.61 21.51
N PHE A 486 -20.23 29.30 21.45
CA PHE A 486 -21.56 28.71 21.19
C PHE A 486 -22.64 29.21 22.15
N LYS A 487 -22.29 29.38 23.42
CA LYS A 487 -23.17 29.92 24.46
C LYS A 487 -23.73 31.32 24.17
N ASP A 488 -23.01 32.10 23.39
CA ASP A 488 -23.40 33.47 23.01
C ASP A 488 -24.10 33.51 21.65
N MET A 489 -24.20 32.38 20.94
CA MET A 489 -24.85 32.30 19.63
C MET A 489 -26.37 32.29 19.77
N THR A 490 -27.04 33.07 18.92
CA THR A 490 -28.50 33.27 18.96
C THR A 490 -29.22 32.58 17.79
N SER A 491 -28.48 32.06 16.81
CA SER A 491 -29.05 31.36 15.65
C SER A 491 -28.17 30.22 15.15
N TYR A 492 -28.78 29.26 14.43
CA TYR A 492 -28.05 28.18 13.79
C TYR A 492 -27.15 28.69 12.66
N GLU A 493 -27.55 29.78 12.00
CA GLU A 493 -26.81 30.44 10.94
C GLU A 493 -25.46 30.98 11.44
N GLU A 494 -25.40 31.50 12.67
CA GLU A 494 -24.15 31.91 13.32
C GLU A 494 -23.21 30.70 13.53
N LEU A 495 -23.73 29.60 14.07
CA LEU A 495 -22.96 28.36 14.25
C LEU A 495 -22.46 27.82 12.90
N LYS A 496 -23.32 27.79 11.89
CA LYS A 496 -22.95 27.33 10.54
C LYS A 496 -21.87 28.21 9.92
N ALA A 497 -21.97 29.53 10.08
CA ALA A 497 -20.95 30.46 9.59
C ALA A 497 -19.60 30.26 10.31
N ALA A 498 -19.64 30.08 11.64
CA ALA A 498 -18.44 29.77 12.43
C ALA A 498 -17.81 28.43 12.00
N TRP A 499 -18.62 27.40 11.76
CA TRP A 499 -18.16 26.11 11.24
C TRP A 499 -17.49 26.26 9.87
N ASP A 500 -18.16 26.95 8.93
CA ASP A 500 -17.64 27.16 7.58
C ASP A 500 -16.30 27.90 7.59
N ALA A 501 -16.12 28.89 8.48
CA ALA A 501 -14.86 29.62 8.63
C ALA A 501 -13.76 28.77 9.27
N THR A 502 -14.07 28.10 10.38
CA THR A 502 -13.13 27.24 11.12
C THR A 502 -12.63 26.08 10.25
N LEU A 503 -13.54 25.41 9.53
CA LEU A 503 -13.17 24.28 8.66
C LEU A 503 -12.25 24.72 7.52
N ARG A 504 -12.48 25.90 6.94
CA ARG A 504 -11.61 26.44 5.86
C ARG A 504 -10.20 26.72 6.36
N GLU A 505 -10.06 27.30 7.55
CA GLU A 505 -8.76 27.57 8.15
C GLU A 505 -8.01 26.26 8.44
N ILE A 506 -8.67 25.31 9.10
CA ILE A 506 -8.06 24.01 9.45
C ILE A 506 -7.72 23.20 8.20
N THR A 507 -8.55 23.22 7.17
CA THR A 507 -8.26 22.58 5.88
C THR A 507 -7.03 23.21 5.21
N ARG A 508 -6.89 24.54 5.27
CA ARG A 508 -5.69 25.21 4.77
C ARG A 508 -4.44 24.75 5.52
N MET A 509 -4.53 24.61 6.85
CA MET A 509 -3.41 24.13 7.67
C MET A 509 -3.05 22.67 7.36
N SER A 510 -4.04 21.80 7.12
CA SER A 510 -3.74 20.41 6.73
C SER A 510 -2.96 20.35 5.41
N VAL A 511 -3.34 21.15 4.42
CA VAL A 511 -2.62 21.20 3.13
C VAL A 511 -1.19 21.75 3.28
N ILE A 512 -0.96 22.72 4.16
CA ILE A 512 0.40 23.21 4.45
C ILE A 512 1.27 22.08 5.03
N VAL A 513 0.73 21.31 5.98
CA VAL A 513 1.42 20.16 6.56
C VAL A 513 1.71 19.09 5.51
N GLU A 514 0.70 18.74 4.69
CA GLU A 514 0.84 17.75 3.61
C GLU A 514 1.93 18.15 2.63
N ASN A 515 1.97 19.40 2.17
CA ASN A 515 3.00 19.89 1.26
C ASN A 515 4.42 19.78 1.84
N ALA A 516 4.60 20.10 3.13
CA ALA A 516 5.91 20.00 3.79
C ALA A 516 6.38 18.54 3.87
N ILE A 517 5.47 17.62 4.21
CA ILE A 517 5.76 16.19 4.29
C ILE A 517 6.05 15.61 2.89
N ASP A 518 5.26 15.99 1.88
CA ASP A 518 5.45 15.54 0.51
C ASP A 518 6.81 15.97 -0.06
N LEU A 519 7.23 17.22 0.20
CA LEU A 519 8.56 17.70 -0.19
C LEU A 519 9.68 16.95 0.54
N GLY A 520 9.48 16.57 1.80
CA GLY A 520 10.44 15.77 2.53
C GLY A 520 10.57 14.36 1.95
N LEU A 521 9.45 13.71 1.63
CA LEU A 521 9.42 12.40 0.96
C LEU A 521 10.13 12.45 -0.40
N GLU A 522 9.81 13.46 -1.20
CA GLU A 522 10.42 13.72 -2.53
C GLU A 522 11.95 13.82 -2.44
N ARG A 523 12.46 14.59 -1.48
CA ARG A 523 13.89 14.89 -1.37
C ARG A 523 14.70 13.75 -0.75
N GLU A 524 14.10 12.96 0.13
CA GLU A 524 14.84 12.07 1.03
C GLU A 524 14.74 10.59 0.69
N VAL A 525 13.56 10.15 0.27
CA VAL A 525 13.24 8.72 0.13
C VAL A 525 12.54 8.38 -1.20
N PRO A 526 13.09 8.78 -2.36
CA PRO A 526 12.52 8.40 -3.64
C PRO A 526 12.48 6.87 -3.80
N ASP A 527 11.36 6.34 -4.29
CA ASP A 527 11.22 4.92 -4.65
C ASP A 527 11.48 4.73 -6.15
N ILE A 528 12.55 4.00 -6.45
CA ILE A 528 13.11 3.91 -7.79
C ILE A 528 12.41 2.81 -8.60
N LEU A 529 12.23 1.61 -8.04
CA LEU A 529 11.52 0.53 -8.72
C LEU A 529 10.06 0.92 -8.95
N CYS A 530 9.41 1.47 -7.92
CA CYS A 530 8.03 1.93 -8.00
C CYS A 530 7.84 2.98 -9.10
N SER A 531 8.74 3.96 -9.15
CA SER A 531 8.73 4.98 -10.21
C SER A 531 8.98 4.39 -11.59
N ALA A 532 9.98 3.52 -11.75
CA ALA A 532 10.28 2.90 -13.04
C ALA A 532 9.08 2.15 -13.63
N LEU A 533 8.27 1.54 -12.78
CA LEU A 533 7.07 0.78 -13.14
C LEU A 533 5.79 1.62 -13.24
N THR A 534 5.89 2.94 -13.18
CA THR A 534 4.73 3.84 -13.28
C THR A 534 4.92 4.86 -14.40
N ASP A 535 3.96 4.90 -15.32
CA ASP A 535 3.95 5.88 -16.37
C ASP A 535 3.62 7.28 -15.79
N ASP A 536 4.28 8.36 -16.18
CA ASP A 536 5.33 8.45 -17.20
C ASP A 536 6.70 8.79 -16.62
N CYS A 537 7.06 8.20 -15.48
CA CYS A 537 8.29 8.51 -14.74
C CYS A 537 9.55 8.37 -15.63
N ILE A 538 9.65 7.28 -16.39
CA ILE A 538 10.76 7.08 -17.34
C ILE A 538 10.73 8.13 -18.46
N GLY A 539 9.56 8.43 -19.04
CA GLY A 539 9.44 9.43 -20.10
C GLY A 539 9.79 10.85 -19.63
N ARG A 540 9.47 11.18 -18.38
CA ARG A 540 9.75 12.49 -17.75
C ARG A 540 11.14 12.58 -17.11
N GLY A 541 11.78 11.45 -16.84
CA GLY A 541 13.05 11.37 -16.11
C GLY A 541 12.93 11.77 -14.65
N LYS A 542 11.77 11.49 -14.03
CA LYS A 542 11.41 11.92 -12.68
C LYS A 542 10.82 10.76 -11.90
N THR A 543 11.04 10.74 -10.59
CA THR A 543 10.35 9.84 -9.68
C THR A 543 8.87 10.21 -9.54
N LEU A 544 8.10 9.33 -8.89
CA LEU A 544 6.68 9.56 -8.63
C LEU A 544 6.41 10.87 -7.90
N LYS A 545 7.15 11.14 -6.81
CA LYS A 545 6.94 12.30 -5.95
C LYS A 545 7.41 13.63 -6.58
N GLU A 546 8.29 13.56 -7.58
CA GLU A 546 8.69 14.71 -8.40
C GLU A 546 7.67 15.04 -9.52
N GLY A 547 6.51 14.36 -9.54
CA GLY A 547 5.47 14.51 -10.55
C GLY A 547 5.71 13.66 -11.81
N GLY A 548 6.32 12.48 -11.66
CA GLY A 548 6.56 11.54 -12.76
C GLY A 548 5.28 10.87 -13.31
N ALA A 549 4.27 10.64 -12.48
CA ALA A 549 3.04 9.95 -12.86
C ALA A 549 2.17 10.72 -13.86
N VAL A 550 1.42 10.01 -14.72
CA VAL A 550 0.45 10.63 -15.64
C VAL A 550 -0.59 11.44 -14.87
N TYR A 551 -1.15 10.86 -13.81
CA TYR A 551 -2.15 11.48 -12.95
C TYR A 551 -1.59 11.64 -11.53
N ASP A 552 -1.84 12.78 -10.90
CA ASP A 552 -1.42 13.02 -9.52
C ASP A 552 -2.55 13.73 -8.76
N TYR A 553 -3.34 12.93 -8.07
CA TYR A 553 -4.40 13.40 -7.17
C TYR A 553 -4.29 12.63 -5.87
N ILE A 554 -4.39 13.39 -4.79
CA ILE A 554 -4.38 12.88 -3.41
C ILE A 554 -5.65 13.31 -2.69
N SER A 555 -5.98 12.63 -1.59
CA SER A 555 -7.00 13.10 -0.66
C SER A 555 -6.65 12.81 0.80
N GLY A 556 -6.96 13.78 1.67
CA GLY A 556 -7.11 13.51 3.10
C GLY A 556 -8.40 12.74 3.41
N LEU A 557 -8.54 12.31 4.65
CA LEU A 557 -9.64 11.52 5.17
C LEU A 557 -10.41 12.33 6.21
N GLN A 558 -11.70 12.55 5.98
CA GLN A 558 -12.58 13.26 6.91
C GLN A 558 -13.34 12.23 7.76
N VAL A 559 -13.11 12.25 9.07
CA VAL A 559 -13.59 11.24 10.02
C VAL A 559 -14.78 11.79 10.81
N GLY A 560 -15.82 10.97 10.99
CA GLY A 560 -16.99 11.30 11.81
C GLY A 560 -18.09 12.07 11.07
N ILE A 561 -18.30 11.79 9.78
CA ILE A 561 -19.34 12.46 8.96
C ILE A 561 -20.74 12.31 9.57
N ALA A 562 -21.12 11.10 10.00
CA ALA A 562 -22.42 10.85 10.62
C ALA A 562 -22.55 11.60 11.95
N ASN A 563 -21.53 11.51 12.82
CA ASN A 563 -21.50 12.23 14.09
C ASN A 563 -21.67 13.74 13.90
N LEU A 564 -20.94 14.35 12.95
CA LEU A 564 -21.09 15.76 12.62
C LEU A 564 -22.53 16.08 12.18
N SER A 565 -23.07 15.26 11.26
CA SER A 565 -24.40 15.48 10.69
C SER A 565 -25.49 15.41 11.76
N ASP A 566 -25.42 14.39 12.62
CA ASP A 566 -26.38 14.18 13.72
C ASP A 566 -26.25 15.28 14.77
N SER A 567 -25.02 15.68 15.14
CA SER A 567 -24.79 16.78 16.07
C SER A 567 -25.35 18.10 15.54
N LEU A 568 -25.08 18.45 14.28
CA LEU A 568 -25.61 19.66 13.67
C LEU A 568 -27.15 19.63 13.54
N ALA A 569 -27.72 18.47 13.19
CA ALA A 569 -29.17 18.31 13.12
C ALA A 569 -29.84 18.46 14.51
N ALA A 570 -29.25 17.85 15.55
CA ALA A 570 -29.73 17.98 16.93
C ALA A 570 -29.62 19.42 17.44
N LEU A 571 -28.49 20.10 17.20
CA LEU A 571 -28.29 21.50 17.53
C LEU A 571 -29.32 22.39 16.84
N LYS A 572 -29.52 22.22 15.53
CA LYS A 572 -30.50 22.99 14.77
C LYS A 572 -31.91 22.83 15.34
N LYS A 573 -32.33 21.58 15.53
CA LYS A 573 -33.70 21.25 15.92
C LYS A 573 -33.98 21.62 17.38
N LEU A 574 -33.20 21.11 18.32
CA LEU A 574 -33.50 21.16 19.74
C LEU A 574 -33.10 22.49 20.40
N VAL A 575 -32.06 23.15 19.90
CA VAL A 575 -31.59 24.43 20.45
C VAL A 575 -32.22 25.61 19.73
N PHE A 576 -32.09 25.68 18.40
CA PHE A 576 -32.44 26.90 17.66
C PHE A 576 -33.88 26.93 17.11
N GLU A 577 -34.43 25.80 16.65
CA GLU A 577 -35.79 25.75 16.08
C GLU A 577 -36.88 25.58 17.15
N GLU A 578 -36.69 24.62 18.07
CA GLU A 578 -37.71 24.27 19.08
C GLU A 578 -37.46 24.90 20.45
N GLY A 579 -36.22 25.34 20.74
CA GLY A 579 -35.85 25.93 22.02
C GLY A 579 -36.06 25.01 23.22
N GLN A 580 -35.97 23.68 23.04
CA GLN A 580 -36.07 22.71 24.12
C GLN A 580 -34.85 22.73 25.05
N LEU A 581 -33.71 23.19 24.54
CA LEU A 581 -32.46 23.41 25.28
C LEU A 581 -31.90 24.78 24.90
N THR A 582 -31.39 25.50 25.88
CA THR A 582 -30.58 26.70 25.61
C THR A 582 -29.14 26.34 25.21
N PRO A 583 -28.39 27.22 24.53
CA PRO A 583 -26.97 26.99 24.25
C PRO A 583 -26.12 26.73 25.50
N GLU A 584 -26.39 27.40 26.62
CA GLU A 584 -25.70 27.16 27.90
C GLU A 584 -26.04 25.78 28.47
N GLU A 585 -27.32 25.38 28.49
CA GLU A 585 -27.72 24.06 29.01
C GLU A 585 -27.06 22.92 28.23
N LEU A 586 -27.00 23.02 26.90
CA LEU A 586 -26.32 22.01 26.09
C LEU A 586 -24.80 22.04 26.29
N TRP A 587 -24.19 23.22 26.42
CA TRP A 587 -22.74 23.33 26.66
C TRP A 587 -22.31 22.72 28.00
N GLN A 588 -23.15 22.81 29.03
CA GLN A 588 -22.89 22.24 30.35
C GLN A 588 -23.36 20.78 30.48
N ALA A 589 -23.97 20.21 29.45
CA ALA A 589 -24.45 18.84 29.50
C ALA A 589 -23.27 17.86 29.67
N PRO A 590 -23.38 16.89 30.60
CA PRO A 590 -22.27 16.01 31.00
C PRO A 590 -21.86 14.99 29.94
#